data_AF-X0YEZ4-F1
#
_entry.id   AF-X0YEZ4-F1
#
_cell.length_a   1.000
_cell.length_b   1.000
_cell.length_c   1.000
_cell.angle_alpha   90.00
_cell.angle_beta   90.00
_cell.angle_gamma   90.00
#
_symmetry.space_group_name_H-M   'P 1'
#
loop_
_entity.id
_entity.type
_entity.pdbx_description
1 polymer ?
#
loop_
_entity_poly.entity_id
_entity_poly.type
_entity_poly.pdbx_seq_one_letter_code
_entity_poly.pdbx_strand_id
1 'polypeptide(L)' 'MNRKEIEEKIGALAKKIEKLRASKPAHDVTGVYKMELLELEDELQAKKRQLQEEKV' A
#
# COMPACT_ATOMS: atom_id res chain seq x y z
N MET A 1 -15.05 -4.14 10.92
CA MET A 1 -13.77 -3.47 11.24
C MET A 1 -14.08 -2.03 11.55
N ASN A 2 -13.34 -1.35 12.43
CA ASN A 2 -13.59 0.08 12.67
C ASN A 2 -12.95 0.90 11.54
N ARG A 3 -13.70 1.88 11.04
CA ARG A 3 -13.24 2.84 10.03
C ARG A 3 -11.86 3.44 10.33
N LYS A 4 -11.61 3.79 11.60
CA LYS A 4 -10.29 4.27 12.08
C LYS A 4 -9.15 3.29 11.82
N GLU A 5 -9.37 1.99 12.01
CA GLU A 5 -8.35 0.97 11.74
C GLU A 5 -8.02 0.88 10.25
N ILE A 6 -9.02 1.06 9.38
CA ILE A 6 -8.82 1.05 7.92
C ILE A 6 -8.00 2.28 7.51
N GLU A 7 -8.32 3.46 8.05
CA GLU A 7 -7.55 4.68 7.81
C GLU A 7 -6.11 4.59 8.32
N GLU A 8 -5.88 4.02 9.51
CA GLU A 8 -4.54 3.76 10.05
C GLU A 8 -3.75 2.80 9.15
N LYS A 9 -4.39 1.71 8.69
CA LYS A 9 -3.76 0.76 7.76
C LYS A 9 -3.40 1.40 6.42
N ILE A 10 -4.26 2.25 5.88
CA ILE A 10 -3.97 3.02 4.65
C ILE A 10 -2.75 3.91 4.87
N GLY A 11 -2.66 4.62 5.99
CA GLY A 11 -1.51 5.46 6.32
C GLY A 11 -0.21 4.66 6.50
N ALA A 12 -0.28 3.50 7.15
CA ALA A 12 0.86 2.61 7.33
C ALA A 12 1.35 2.04 5.99
N LEU A 13 0.44 1.58 5.13
CA LEU A 13 0.74 1.09 3.78
C LEU A 13 1.37 2.18 2.92
N ALA A 14 0.83 3.40 2.93
CA ALA A 14 1.38 4.53 2.19
C ALA A 14 2.83 4.83 2.60
N LYS A 15 3.11 4.88 3.92
CA LYS A 15 4.49 5.04 4.42
C LYS A 15 5.41 3.91 4.01
N LYS A 16 4.90 2.67 3.95
CA LYS A 16 5.67 1.49 3.54
C LYS A 16 6.02 1.56 2.06
N ILE A 17 5.06 1.97 1.21
CA ILE A 17 5.27 2.22 -0.23
C ILE A 17 6.27 3.35 -0.46
N GLU A 18 6.17 4.47 0.26
CA GLU A 18 7.14 5.57 0.17
C GLU A 18 8.54 5.13 0.58
N LYS A 19 8.68 4.39 1.69
CA LYS A 19 9.96 3.84 2.13
C LYS A 19 10.53 2.87 1.12
N LEU A 20 9.70 1.99 0.58
CA LEU A 20 10.11 1.10 -0.50
C LEU A 20 10.59 1.96 -1.65
N ARG A 21 9.75 2.84 -2.24
CA ARG A 21 10.09 3.76 -3.35
C ARG A 21 11.41 4.50 -3.14
N ALA A 22 11.66 4.99 -1.93
CA ALA A 22 12.90 5.69 -1.58
C ALA A 22 14.10 4.74 -1.50
N SER A 23 13.88 3.53 -1.00
CA SER A 23 14.88 2.45 -0.89
C SER A 23 15.10 1.70 -2.21
N LYS A 24 14.69 2.27 -3.37
CA LYS A 24 14.78 1.65 -4.70
C LYS A 24 16.14 0.98 -4.89
N PRO A 25 16.23 -0.36 -4.89
CA PRO A 25 17.51 -1.02 -5.03
C PRO A 25 18.01 -0.72 -6.44
N ALA A 26 19.15 -0.04 -6.56
CA ALA A 26 19.78 0.25 -7.84
C ALA A 26 20.11 -1.04 -8.65
N HIS A 27 20.10 -2.18 -7.97
CA HIS A 27 20.37 -3.52 -8.50
C HIS A 27 19.17 -4.48 -8.38
N ASP A 28 17.93 -4.00 -8.39
CA ASP A 28 16.76 -4.90 -8.47
C ASP A 28 16.64 -5.47 -9.89
N VAL A 29 17.40 -6.53 -10.18
CA VAL A 29 17.45 -7.16 -11.51
C VAL A 29 16.29 -8.14 -11.72
N THR A 30 15.65 -8.58 -10.63
CA THR A 30 14.59 -9.59 -10.60
C THR A 30 13.18 -8.99 -10.69
N GLY A 31 13.04 -7.66 -10.54
CA GLY A 31 11.75 -6.97 -10.57
C GLY A 31 10.86 -7.27 -9.35
N VAL A 32 11.37 -7.99 -8.36
CA VAL A 32 10.68 -8.39 -7.12
C VAL A 32 10.20 -7.17 -6.39
N TYR A 33 11.05 -6.14 -6.30
CA TYR A 33 10.68 -4.90 -5.64
C TYR A 33 9.53 -4.18 -6.36
N LYS A 34 9.47 -4.24 -7.70
CA LYS A 34 8.37 -3.64 -8.47
C LYS A 34 7.07 -4.41 -8.25
N MET A 35 7.16 -5.72 -8.08
CA MET A 35 6.04 -6.61 -7.78
C MET A 35 5.51 -6.35 -6.37
N GLU A 36 6.37 -6.32 -5.35
CA GLU A 36 5.98 -5.95 -3.98
C GLU A 36 5.37 -4.55 -3.91
N LEU A 37 5.89 -3.59 -4.68
CA LEU A 37 5.31 -2.25 -4.74
C LEU A 37 3.88 -2.27 -5.30
N LEU A 38 3.67 -3.01 -6.38
CA LEU A 38 2.37 -3.18 -7.03
C LEU A 38 1.38 -3.87 -6.07
N GLU A 39 1.77 -4.93 -5.39
CA GLU A 39 0.92 -5.62 -4.41
C GLU A 39 0.51 -4.69 -3.25
N LEU A 40 1.45 -3.88 -2.75
CA LEU A 40 1.15 -2.90 -1.70
C LEU A 40 0.24 -1.76 -2.18
N GLU A 41 0.44 -1.29 -3.42
CA GLU A 41 -0.44 -0.29 -4.04
C GLU A 41 -1.86 -0.84 -4.25
N ASP A 42 -1.99 -2.11 -4.66
CA ASP A 42 -3.26 -2.81 -4.84
C ASP A 42 -3.98 -3.00 -3.49
N GLU A 43 -3.25 -3.45 -2.45
CA GLU A 43 -3.81 -3.60 -1.10
C GLU A 43 -4.30 -2.25 -0.53
N LEU A 44 -3.56 -1.16 -0.80
CA LEU A 44 -3.96 0.18 -0.41
C LEU A 44 -5.23 0.64 -1.14
N GLN A 45 -5.34 0.35 -2.45
CA GLN A 45 -6.56 0.62 -3.21
C GLN A 45 -7.74 -0.21 -2.70
N ALA A 46 -7.55 -1.50 -2.42
CA ALA A 46 -8.59 -2.37 -1.89
C ALA A 46 -9.12 -1.84 -0.55
N LYS A 47 -8.24 -1.43 0.37
CA LYS A 47 -8.65 -0.83 1.66
C LYS A 47 -9.35 0.52 1.47
N LYS A 48 -8.90 1.36 0.53
CA LYS A 48 -9.58 2.63 0.21
C LYS A 48 -10.98 2.40 -0.35
N ARG A 49 -11.14 1.38 -1.20
CA ARG A 49 -12.42 1.00 -1.79
C ARG A 49 -13.36 0.46 -0.71
N GLN A 50 -12.86 -0.42 0.15
CA GLN A 50 -13.59 -0.92 1.32
C GLN A 50 -14.04 0.22 2.24
N LEU A 51 -13.19 1.23 2.48
CA LEU A 51 -13.54 2.42 3.24
C LEU A 51 -14.63 3.26 2.56
N GLN A 52 -14.64 3.34 1.24
CA GLN A 52 -15.68 4.04 0.46
C GLN A 52 -17.00 3.27 0.46
N GLU A 53 -16.97 1.95 0.31
CA GLU A 53 -18.15 1.10 0.34
C GLU A 53 -18.80 1.07 1.73
N GLU A 54 -18.02 1.12 2.82
CA GLU A 54 -18.55 1.33 4.18
C GLU A 54 -19.19 2.71 4.40
N LYS A 55 -18.97 3.65 3.48
CA LYS A 55 -19.44 5.03 3.57
C LYS A 55 -20.73 5.29 2.78
N VAL A 56 -21.14 4.35 1.91
CA VAL A 56 -22.38 4.35 1.11
C VAL A 56 -23.44 3.54 1.82
#